data_AF-A0A9D6XIV8-F1
#
_entry.id   AF-A0A9D6XIV8-F1
#
_cell.length_a   1.000
_cell.length_b   1.000
_cell.length_c   1.000
_cell.angle_alpha   90.00
_cell.angle_beta   90.00
_cell.angle_gamma   90.00
#
_symmetry.space_group_name_H-M   'P 1'
#
loop_
_entity.id
_entity.type
_entity.pdbx_description
1 polymer ?
#
loop_
_entity_poly.entity_id
_entity_poly.type
_entity_poly.pdbx_seq_one_letter_code
_entity_poly.pdbx_strand_id
1 'polypeptide(L)'
;MERIFDLFLGLPVHVLINHLVIVFVPLFSVAFILIVFFEKLRSNYSTITNIGLVVAFVSAFIAKQSGEALSLRVGYPTNHAWWGERLVIVSAFLLLLALIWTKLKDKKSFISKLLGYVGILFALAAIAISILAGHSGASASWGYKINPTNSTSTP
;
A
#
# COMPACT_ATOMS: atom_id res chain seq x y z
N MET A 1 12.64 0.78 -22.77
CA MET A 1 12.15 1.14 -21.42
C MET A 1 11.70 -0.07 -20.60
N GLU A 2 11.41 -1.22 -21.20
CA GLU A 2 10.91 -2.41 -20.47
C GLU A 2 11.89 -3.05 -19.47
N ARG A 3 13.20 -2.80 -19.59
CA ARG A 3 14.20 -3.47 -18.73
C ARG A 3 14.37 -2.87 -17.33
N ILE A 4 13.95 -1.63 -17.08
CA ILE A 4 14.16 -0.97 -15.77
C ILE A 4 13.21 -1.53 -14.70
N PHE A 5 11.98 -1.88 -15.07
CA PHE A 5 10.98 -2.38 -14.13
C PHE A 5 10.98 -3.90 -13.98
N ASP A 6 11.78 -4.60 -14.77
CA ASP A 6 11.73 -6.06 -14.84
C ASP A 6 12.68 -6.69 -13.81
N LEU A 7 14.00 -6.49 -13.96
CA LEU A 7 15.02 -7.08 -13.09
C LEU A 7 16.00 -6.03 -12.56
N PHE A 8 16.37 -6.16 -11.28
CA PHE A 8 17.48 -5.46 -10.65
C PHE A 8 18.43 -6.48 -10.05
N LEU A 9 19.70 -6.46 -10.49
CA LEU A 9 20.72 -7.47 -10.13
C LEU A 9 20.24 -8.93 -10.35
N GLY A 10 19.43 -9.16 -11.39
CA GLY A 10 18.89 -10.49 -11.73
C GLY A 10 17.65 -10.91 -10.94
N LEU A 11 17.15 -10.08 -10.01
CA LEU A 11 15.94 -10.36 -9.23
C LEU A 11 14.78 -9.46 -9.66
N PRO A 12 13.51 -9.92 -9.58
CA PRO A 12 12.36 -9.11 -9.95
C PRO A 12 12.26 -7.83 -9.13
N VAL A 13 12.23 -6.67 -9.81
CA VAL A 13 12.07 -5.36 -9.16
C VAL A 13 10.79 -5.33 -8.33
N HIS A 14 9.73 -5.97 -8.82
CA HIS A 14 8.46 -6.07 -8.12
C HIS A 14 8.61 -6.56 -6.69
N VAL A 15 9.37 -7.64 -6.47
CA VAL A 15 9.56 -8.24 -5.13
C VAL A 15 10.33 -7.29 -4.21
N LEU A 16 11.36 -6.62 -4.74
CA LEU A 16 12.14 -5.63 -3.96
C LEU A 16 11.27 -4.45 -3.55
N ILE A 17 10.56 -3.83 -4.50
CA ILE A 17 9.71 -2.66 -4.24
C ILE A 17 8.52 -3.03 -3.35
N ASN A 18 8.03 -4.27 -3.40
CA ASN A 18 6.94 -4.72 -2.54
C ASN A 18 7.28 -4.60 -1.04
N HIS A 19 8.56 -4.66 -0.65
CA HIS A 19 8.99 -4.40 0.73
C HIS A 19 8.71 -2.95 1.15
N LEU A 20 8.89 -1.99 0.23
CA LEU A 20 8.53 -0.61 0.50
C LEU A 20 7.00 -0.46 0.61
N VAL A 21 6.24 -1.10 -0.29
CA VAL A 21 4.77 -1.04 -0.28
C VAL A 21 4.20 -1.57 1.04
N ILE A 22 4.60 -2.77 1.45
CA ILE A 22 4.07 -3.44 2.64
C ILE A 22 4.46 -2.75 3.95
N VAL A 23 5.55 -1.95 3.95
CA VAL A 23 5.96 -1.16 5.12
C VAL A 23 5.30 0.22 5.11
N PHE A 24 5.48 0.99 4.04
CA PHE A 24 5.10 2.41 4.00
C PHE A 24 3.60 2.62 3.93
N VAL A 25 2.86 1.83 3.14
CA VAL A 25 1.40 2.00 3.02
C VAL A 25 0.70 1.86 4.37
N PRO A 26 0.84 0.74 5.11
CA PRO A 26 0.16 0.61 6.40
C PRO A 26 0.72 1.57 7.45
N LEU A 27 2.05 1.76 7.52
CA LEU A 27 2.67 2.66 8.50
C LEU A 27 2.15 4.08 8.38
N PHE A 28 2.15 4.66 7.18
CA PHE A 28 1.75 6.04 6.99
C PHE A 28 0.23 6.22 6.89
N SER A 29 -0.53 5.16 6.59
CA SER A 29 -1.98 5.15 6.80
C SER A 29 -2.32 5.25 8.29
N VAL A 30 -1.66 4.48 9.16
CA VAL A 30 -1.82 4.60 10.61
C VAL A 30 -1.36 5.97 11.11
N ALA A 31 -0.21 6.47 10.64
CA ALA A 31 0.27 7.80 11.00
C ALA A 31 -0.75 8.90 10.63
N PHE A 32 -1.36 8.80 9.43
CA PHE A 32 -2.42 9.71 9.01
C PHE A 32 -3.63 9.67 9.97
N ILE A 33 -4.11 8.47 10.32
CA ILE A 33 -5.21 8.31 11.28
C ILE A 33 -4.85 8.97 12.62
N LEU A 34 -3.64 8.76 13.13
CA LEU A 34 -3.19 9.33 14.41
C LEU A 34 -3.14 10.86 14.38
N ILE A 35 -2.62 11.49 13.31
CA ILE A 35 -2.57 12.97 13.25
C ILE A 35 -3.94 13.61 13.08
N VAL A 36 -4.93 12.88 12.55
CA VAL A 36 -6.32 13.37 12.50
C VAL A 36 -6.91 13.44 13.91
N PHE A 37 -6.70 12.43 14.76
CA PHE A 37 -7.24 12.39 16.12
C PHE A 37 -6.45 13.18 17.16
N PHE A 38 -5.11 13.19 17.07
CA PHE A 38 -4.24 13.75 18.11
C PHE A 38 -3.54 15.04 17.66
N GLU A 39 -3.96 16.17 18.22
CA GLU A 39 -3.39 17.50 17.91
C GLU A 39 -1.88 17.59 18.20
N LYS A 40 -1.41 16.98 19.31
CA LYS A 40 0.01 16.93 19.66
C LYS A 40 0.86 16.19 18.61
N LEU A 41 0.31 15.15 17.99
CA LEU A 41 0.99 14.44 16.91
C LEU A 41 0.90 15.21 15.60
N ARG A 42 -0.24 15.85 15.35
CA ARG A 42 -0.49 16.65 14.15
C ARG A 42 0.55 17.74 13.95
N SER A 43 0.87 18.52 14.98
CA SER A 43 1.83 19.62 14.87
C SER A 43 3.25 19.16 14.53
N ASN A 44 3.66 17.99 15.04
CA ASN A 44 5.02 17.47 14.88
C ASN A 44 5.21 16.55 13.67
N TYR A 45 4.19 15.77 13.30
CA TYR A 45 4.36 14.65 12.37
C TYR A 45 3.61 14.79 11.03
N SER A 46 2.86 15.89 10.81
CA SER A 46 2.13 16.09 9.54
C SER A 46 3.05 16.06 8.31
N THR A 47 4.22 16.71 8.38
CA THR A 47 5.16 16.78 7.25
C THR A 47 5.74 15.41 6.92
N ILE A 48 6.25 14.69 7.92
CA ILE A 48 6.81 13.36 7.70
C ILE A 48 5.75 12.35 7.27
N THR A 49 4.51 12.49 7.76
CA THR A 49 3.38 11.66 7.32
C THR A 49 3.11 11.86 5.83
N ASN A 50 3.06 13.10 5.35
CA ASN A 50 2.86 13.38 3.93
C ASN A 50 4.01 12.87 3.06
N ILE A 51 5.27 13.04 3.50
CA ILE A 51 6.44 12.48 2.78
C ILE A 51 6.32 10.96 2.69
N GLY A 52 5.98 10.30 3.80
CA GLY A 52 5.77 8.86 3.84
C GLY A 52 4.64 8.38 2.94
N LEU A 53 3.53 9.12 2.86
CA LEU A 53 2.43 8.84 1.93
C LEU A 53 2.84 9.02 0.46
N VAL A 54 3.72 9.98 0.15
CA VAL A 54 4.31 10.12 -1.20
C VAL A 54 5.13 8.87 -1.53
N VAL A 55 6.00 8.43 -0.63
CA VAL A 55 6.81 7.21 -0.83
C VAL A 55 5.92 5.97 -0.96
N ALA A 56 4.86 5.86 -0.15
CA ALA A 56 3.89 4.79 -0.23
C ALA A 56 3.18 4.74 -1.60
N PHE A 57 2.68 5.87 -2.09
CA PHE A 57 2.03 5.95 -3.40
C PHE A 57 3.00 5.63 -4.55
N VAL A 58 4.19 6.24 -4.55
CA VAL A 58 5.19 6.03 -5.61
C VAL A 58 5.66 4.58 -5.62
N SER A 59 5.92 3.97 -4.46
CA SER A 59 6.29 2.55 -4.39
C SER A 59 5.16 1.64 -4.88
N ALA A 60 3.89 1.90 -4.52
CA ALA A 60 2.76 1.13 -5.02
C ALA A 60 2.64 1.22 -6.55
N PHE A 61 2.83 2.41 -7.12
CA PHE A 61 2.83 2.61 -8.57
C PHE A 61 3.96 1.84 -9.25
N ILE A 62 5.19 1.93 -8.73
CA ILE A 62 6.34 1.18 -9.26
C ILE A 62 6.12 -0.33 -9.12
N ALA A 63 5.56 -0.80 -8.00
CA ALA A 63 5.23 -2.21 -7.79
C ALA A 63 4.21 -2.72 -8.82
N LYS A 64 3.18 -1.93 -9.16
CA LYS A 64 2.23 -2.28 -10.22
C LYS A 64 2.95 -2.45 -11.57
N GLN A 65 3.73 -1.45 -11.99
CA GLN A 65 4.42 -1.46 -13.28
C GLN A 65 5.41 -2.63 -13.40
N SER A 66 6.20 -2.86 -12.34
CA SER A 66 7.14 -3.99 -12.28
C SER A 66 6.44 -5.34 -12.16
N GLY A 67 5.26 -5.41 -11.54
CA GLY A 67 4.43 -6.62 -11.47
C GLY A 67 3.85 -7.00 -12.83
N GLU A 68 3.40 -6.01 -13.61
CA GLU A 68 2.95 -6.21 -14.99
C GLU A 68 4.10 -6.73 -15.86
N ALA A 69 5.30 -6.15 -15.74
CA ALA A 69 6.49 -6.66 -16.44
C ALA A 69 6.83 -8.11 -16.01
N LEU A 70 6.81 -8.40 -14.70
CA LEU A 70 7.07 -9.73 -14.18
C LEU A 70 6.04 -10.77 -14.66
N SER A 71 4.78 -10.37 -14.86
CA SER A 71 3.71 -11.27 -15.29
C SER A 71 3.97 -11.92 -16.65
N LEU A 72 4.75 -11.27 -17.51
CA LEU A 72 5.19 -11.82 -18.80
C LEU A 72 6.14 -13.02 -18.64
N ARG A 73 6.77 -13.17 -17.47
CA ARG A 73 7.74 -14.24 -17.17
C ARG A 73 7.14 -15.38 -16.36
N VAL A 74 6.27 -15.06 -15.41
CA VAL A 74 5.80 -16.02 -14.39
C VAL A 74 4.29 -16.25 -14.41
N GLY A 75 3.59 -15.66 -15.39
CA GLY A 75 2.13 -15.71 -15.49
C GLY A 75 1.44 -14.57 -14.75
N TYR A 76 0.16 -14.36 -15.05
CA TYR A 76 -0.62 -13.24 -14.55
C TYR A 76 -1.48 -13.62 -13.32
N PRO A 77 -1.15 -13.15 -12.11
CA PRO A 77 -1.91 -13.47 -10.92
C PRO A 77 -3.14 -12.54 -10.77
N THR A 78 -4.26 -12.90 -11.41
CA THR A 78 -5.46 -12.05 -11.53
C THR A 78 -5.92 -11.40 -10.23
N ASN A 79 -6.05 -12.17 -9.15
CA ASN A 79 -6.49 -11.64 -7.86
C ASN A 79 -5.50 -10.64 -7.25
N HIS A 80 -4.19 -10.94 -7.32
CA HIS A 80 -3.15 -10.05 -6.81
C HIS A 80 -3.07 -8.75 -7.62
N ALA A 81 -3.12 -8.85 -8.95
CA ALA A 81 -3.11 -7.70 -9.84
C ALA A 81 -4.30 -6.77 -9.59
N TRP A 82 -5.50 -7.34 -9.37
CA TRP A 82 -6.72 -6.59 -9.09
C TRP A 82 -6.63 -5.75 -7.80
N TRP A 83 -6.03 -6.31 -6.73
CA TRP A 83 -5.78 -5.58 -5.49
C TRP A 83 -4.63 -4.57 -5.64
N GLY A 84 -3.56 -4.93 -6.36
CA GLY A 84 -2.44 -4.03 -6.63
C GLY A 84 -2.86 -2.75 -7.36
N GLU A 85 -3.73 -2.88 -8.38
CA GLU A 85 -4.27 -1.72 -9.11
C GLU A 85 -5.09 -0.80 -8.20
N ARG A 86 -5.96 -1.37 -7.35
CA ARG A 86 -6.76 -0.61 -6.37
C ARG A 86 -5.90 0.05 -5.32
N LEU A 87 -4.82 -0.60 -4.90
CA LEU A 87 -3.89 -0.04 -3.93
C LEU A 87 -3.30 1.27 -4.46
N VAL A 88 -2.88 1.32 -5.72
CA VAL A 88 -2.37 2.56 -6.35
C VAL A 88 -3.41 3.67 -6.30
N ILE A 89 -4.65 3.37 -6.71
CA ILE A 89 -5.75 4.35 -6.75
C ILE A 89 -6.06 4.88 -5.34
N VAL A 90 -6.25 3.98 -4.38
CA VAL A 90 -6.57 4.35 -2.99
C VAL A 90 -5.43 5.12 -2.33
N SER A 91 -4.17 4.73 -2.59
CA SER A 91 -2.99 5.46 -2.09
C SER A 91 -2.91 6.87 -2.66
N ALA A 92 -3.24 7.06 -3.94
CA ALA A 92 -3.27 8.37 -4.58
C ALA A 92 -4.32 9.28 -3.93
N PHE A 93 -5.54 8.78 -3.75
CA PHE A 93 -6.60 9.53 -3.08
C PHE A 93 -6.26 9.85 -1.62
N LEU A 94 -5.70 8.89 -0.88
CA LEU A 94 -5.23 9.13 0.49
C LEU A 94 -4.19 10.24 0.54
N LEU A 95 -3.20 10.21 -0.35
CA LEU A 95 -2.18 11.25 -0.44
C LEU A 95 -2.80 12.63 -0.75
N LEU A 96 -3.68 12.71 -1.75
CA LEU A 96 -4.35 13.96 -2.11
C LEU A 96 -5.17 14.52 -0.95
N LEU A 97 -5.98 13.67 -0.30
CA LEU A 97 -6.77 14.06 0.87
C LEU A 97 -5.87 14.52 2.01
N ALA A 98 -4.77 13.82 2.28
CA ALA A 98 -3.83 14.19 3.34
C ALA A 98 -3.16 15.54 3.08
N LEU A 99 -2.74 15.81 1.83
CA LEU A 99 -2.16 17.08 1.44
C LEU A 99 -3.14 18.25 1.60
N ILE A 100 -4.38 18.09 1.11
CA ILE A 100 -5.41 19.12 1.21
C ILE A 100 -5.80 19.33 2.67
N TRP A 101 -6.04 18.25 3.41
CA TRP A 101 -6.38 18.30 4.83
C TRP A 101 -5.27 18.99 5.65
N THR A 102 -4.00 18.70 5.39
CA THR A 102 -2.87 19.31 6.12
C THR A 102 -2.84 20.84 5.99
N LYS A 103 -3.35 21.39 4.89
CA LYS A 103 -3.48 22.85 4.65
C LYS A 103 -4.69 23.46 5.37
N LEU A 104 -5.68 22.64 5.72
CA LEU A 104 -6.94 23.07 6.34
C LEU A 104 -7.06 22.67 7.82
N LYS A 105 -6.12 21.88 8.35
CA LYS A 105 -6.19 21.26 9.68
C LYS A 105 -6.35 22.25 10.85
N ASP A 106 -5.88 23.49 10.68
CA ASP A 106 -5.95 24.55 11.70
C ASP A 106 -7.24 25.39 11.57
N LYS A 107 -7.92 25.30 10.42
CA LYS A 107 -9.24 25.89 10.25
C LYS A 107 -10.24 24.98 10.96
N LYS A 108 -10.81 25.43 12.08
CA LYS A 108 -11.86 24.72 12.85
C LYS A 108 -13.20 24.65 12.08
N SER A 109 -13.18 24.21 10.83
CA SER A 109 -14.32 24.16 9.92
C SER A 109 -14.86 22.75 9.76
N PHE A 110 -16.14 22.64 9.39
CA PHE A 110 -16.79 21.37 9.05
C PHE A 110 -16.05 20.64 7.91
N ILE A 111 -15.63 21.39 6.88
CA ILE A 111 -14.89 20.87 5.72
C ILE A 111 -13.58 20.19 6.16
N SER A 112 -12.83 20.80 7.08
CA SER A 112 -11.58 20.22 7.59
C SER A 112 -11.82 18.89 8.31
N LYS A 113 -12.87 18.81 9.14
CA LYS A 113 -13.26 17.55 9.81
C LYS A 113 -13.68 16.48 8.80
N LEU A 114 -14.53 16.85 7.84
CA LEU A 114 -15.02 15.93 6.81
C LEU A 114 -13.86 15.34 5.98
N LEU A 115 -12.92 16.17 5.52
CA LEU A 115 -11.72 15.70 4.80
C LEU A 115 -10.88 14.75 5.63
N GLY A 116 -10.72 15.03 6.93
CA GLY A 116 -9.99 14.14 7.85
C GLY A 116 -10.65 12.77 7.96
N TYR A 117 -11.97 12.72 8.15
CA TYR A 117 -12.71 11.46 8.25
C TYR A 117 -12.75 10.68 6.92
N VAL A 118 -12.94 11.36 5.79
CA VAL A 118 -12.85 10.71 4.48
C VAL A 118 -11.44 10.16 4.26
N GLY A 119 -10.39 10.92 4.62
CA GLY A 119 -9.01 10.44 4.61
C GLY A 119 -8.81 9.18 5.48
N ILE A 120 -9.43 9.11 6.66
CA ILE A 120 -9.39 7.93 7.53
C ILE A 120 -9.99 6.70 6.81
N LEU A 121 -11.12 6.87 6.11
CA LEU A 121 -11.72 5.77 5.34
C LEU A 121 -10.77 5.26 4.26
N PHE A 122 -10.09 6.16 3.54
CA PHE A 122 -9.07 5.77 2.56
C PHE A 122 -7.84 5.13 3.19
N ALA A 123 -7.41 5.58 4.37
CA ALA A 123 -6.31 4.97 5.12
C ALA A 123 -6.65 3.53 5.55
N LEU A 124 -7.85 3.29 6.05
CA LEU A 124 -8.34 1.95 6.39
C LEU A 124 -8.45 1.05 5.15
N ALA A 125 -8.96 1.59 4.04
CA ALA A 125 -9.03 0.88 2.77
C ALA A 125 -7.62 0.50 2.26
N ALA A 126 -6.64 1.41 2.35
CA ALA A 126 -5.27 1.14 1.95
C ALA A 126 -4.64 0.01 2.76
N ILE A 127 -4.86 -0.01 4.09
CA ILE A 127 -4.41 -1.10 4.96
C ILE A 127 -5.06 -2.43 4.55
N ALA A 128 -6.39 -2.46 4.41
CA ALA A 128 -7.12 -3.67 4.06
C ALA A 128 -6.70 -4.22 2.70
N ILE A 129 -6.60 -3.36 1.68
CA ILE A 129 -6.16 -3.75 0.34
C ILE A 129 -4.72 -4.25 0.36
N SER A 130 -3.83 -3.63 1.12
CA SER A 130 -2.44 -4.08 1.26
C SER A 130 -2.36 -5.51 1.80
N ILE A 131 -3.18 -5.85 2.80
CA ILE A 131 -3.28 -7.21 3.35
C ILE A 131 -3.83 -8.18 2.29
N LEU A 132 -4.88 -7.81 1.57
CA LEU A 132 -5.51 -8.65 0.54
C LEU A 132 -4.58 -8.88 -0.67
N ALA A 133 -3.84 -7.85 -1.08
CA ALA A 133 -2.79 -7.97 -2.08
C ALA A 133 -1.66 -8.90 -1.59
N GLY A 134 -1.21 -8.75 -0.34
CA GLY A 134 -0.19 -9.60 0.26
C GLY A 134 -0.61 -11.07 0.33
N HIS A 135 -1.82 -11.35 0.83
CA HIS A 135 -2.36 -12.70 0.91
C HIS A 135 -2.49 -13.34 -0.48
N SER A 136 -3.13 -12.65 -1.43
CA SER A 136 -3.30 -13.18 -2.80
C SER A 136 -1.98 -13.36 -3.54
N GLY A 137 -0.98 -12.49 -3.32
CA GLY A 137 0.37 -12.63 -3.87
C GLY A 137 1.12 -13.82 -3.29
N ALA A 138 1.01 -14.04 -1.98
CA ALA A 138 1.57 -15.21 -1.31
C ALA A 138 0.93 -16.50 -1.84
N SER A 139 -0.41 -16.54 -1.95
CA SER A 139 -1.14 -17.68 -2.50
C SER A 139 -0.71 -18.00 -3.95
N ALA A 140 -0.56 -16.99 -4.80
CA ALA A 140 -0.09 -17.18 -6.18
C ALA A 140 1.36 -17.70 -6.25
N SER A 141 2.23 -17.25 -5.36
CA SER A 141 3.66 -17.61 -5.37
C SER A 141 3.95 -18.98 -4.77
N TRP A 142 3.20 -19.33 -3.72
CA TRP A 142 3.52 -20.45 -2.85
C TRP A 142 2.47 -21.55 -2.84
N GLY A 143 1.20 -21.27 -3.16
CA GLY A 143 0.08 -22.20 -2.93
C GLY A 143 0.25 -23.58 -3.56
N TYR A 144 0.92 -23.67 -4.71
CA TYR A 144 1.20 -24.95 -5.38
C TYR A 144 2.47 -25.66 -4.89
N LYS A 145 3.32 -24.96 -4.11
CA LYS A 145 4.60 -25.48 -3.57
C LYS A 145 4.47 -26.07 -2.18
N ILE A 146 3.47 -25.63 -1.43
CA ILE A 146 3.16 -26.14 -0.09
C ILE A 146 2.04 -27.17 -0.21
N ASN A 147 2.39 -28.46 -0.19
CA ASN A 147 1.40 -29.49 0.13
C ASN A 147 0.87 -29.23 1.54
N PRO A 148 -0.44 -29.31 1.79
CA PRO A 148 -0.95 -29.39 3.15
C PRO A 148 -0.23 -30.53 3.85
N THR A 149 0.35 -30.27 5.03
CA THR A 149 0.80 -31.36 5.88
C THR A 149 -0.44 -32.17 6.20
N ASN A 150 -0.61 -33.34 5.57
CA ASN A 150 -1.64 -34.27 5.97
C ASN A 150 -1.40 -34.55 7.45
N SER A 151 -2.28 -34.04 8.29
CA SER A 151 -2.36 -34.39 9.70
C SER A 151 -2.89 -35.82 9.80
N THR A 152 -2.06 -36.77 9.36
CA THR A 152 -2.24 -38.20 9.59
C THR A 152 -1.13 -38.64 10.53
N SER A 153 -1.11 -38.03 11.72
CA SER A 153 -0.58 -38.72 12.89
C SER A 153 -1.65 -39.71 13.32
N THR A 154 -1.47 -40.98 12.98
CA THR A 154 -2.07 -42.09 13.73
C THR A 154 -0.91 -42.95 14.23
N PRO A 155 -0.99 -43.43 15.49
CA PRO A 155 0.14 -43.92 16.28
C PRO A 155 0.71 -45.25 15.81
#